data_AF-A0A7Y5JJH1-F1
#
_entry.id   AF-A0A7Y5JJH1-F1
#
_cell.length_a   1.000
_cell.length_b   1.000
_cell.length_c   1.000
_cell.angle_alpha   90.00
_cell.angle_beta   90.00
_cell.angle_gamma   90.00
#
_symmetry.space_group_name_H-M   'P 1'
#
loop_
_entity.id
_entity.type
_entity.pdbx_description
1 polymer ?
#
loop_
_entity_poly.entity_id
_entity_poly.type
_entity_poly.pdbx_seq_one_letter_code
_entity_poly.pdbx_strand_id
1 'polypeptide(L)'
;MSGLRFAAALAVMGLMSAVGGFAAVAVFSGNAVQAEGEKNIVQATEYQLQSADGTTRGVWGVTDEGMALFSIMDKQGNPRLNMAQSDKEGMLLSFMDGKNRLCMSQNVLPDGGAIITFYHPNGKTAFQVSSTGKGDSTLILNEKDQKSSAMVAILEDGRSVMALTKDGQVRYRAMLGKDGTPEAAFINEKNEYTWKAGK
;
A
#
# COMPACT_ATOMS: atom_id res chain seq x y z
N MET A 1 2.44 -40.43 37.50
CA MET A 1 1.82 -39.58 36.45
C MET A 1 2.13 -40.23 35.12
N SER A 2 1.11 -40.72 34.42
CA SER A 2 1.24 -41.71 33.34
C SER A 2 1.92 -41.15 32.09
N GLY A 3 2.75 -41.97 31.45
CA GLY A 3 3.46 -41.70 30.19
C GLY A 3 2.58 -41.41 28.96
N LEU A 4 1.27 -41.29 29.16
CA LEU A 4 0.28 -40.99 28.13
C LEU A 4 0.20 -39.48 27.81
N ARG A 5 0.61 -38.60 28.73
CA ARG A 5 0.49 -37.14 28.55
C ARG A 5 1.71 -36.49 27.90
N PHE A 6 2.88 -37.13 27.99
CA PHE A 6 4.11 -36.63 27.36
C PHE A 6 4.21 -37.05 25.88
N ALA A 7 3.61 -38.20 25.51
CA ALA A 7 3.49 -38.64 24.11
C ALA A 7 2.45 -37.83 23.31
N ALA A 8 1.40 -37.31 23.96
CA ALA A 8 0.38 -36.51 23.29
C ALA A 8 0.87 -35.11 22.86
N ALA A 9 1.80 -34.50 23.60
CA ALA A 9 2.34 -33.18 23.28
C ALA A 9 3.30 -33.20 22.08
N LEU A 10 4.01 -34.31 21.86
CA LEU A 10 4.89 -34.51 20.69
C LEU A 10 4.13 -34.95 19.43
N ALA A 11 2.92 -35.51 19.56
CA ALA A 11 2.04 -35.82 18.44
C ALA A 11 1.34 -34.57 17.88
N VAL A 12 0.98 -33.60 18.71
CA VAL A 12 0.32 -32.34 18.27
C VAL A 12 1.30 -31.37 17.59
N MET A 13 2.60 -31.46 17.92
CA MET A 13 3.67 -30.72 17.22
C MET A 13 4.22 -31.44 15.98
N GLY A 14 3.85 -32.71 15.73
CA GLY A 14 4.21 -33.48 14.54
C GLY A 14 3.09 -33.70 13.52
N LEU A 15 1.81 -33.47 13.90
CA LEU A 15 0.64 -33.64 13.02
C LEU A 15 0.15 -32.35 12.35
N MET A 16 0.57 -31.16 12.81
CA MET A 16 0.26 -29.89 12.14
C MET A 16 1.32 -29.47 11.09
N SER A 17 2.43 -30.21 11.02
CA SER A 17 3.50 -30.07 10.02
C SER A 17 3.51 -31.20 8.97
N ALA A 18 2.55 -32.13 9.03
CA ALA A 18 2.47 -33.31 8.15
C ALA A 18 1.15 -33.48 7.36
N VAL A 19 0.13 -32.64 7.59
CA VAL A 19 -1.13 -32.72 6.80
C VAL A 19 -1.10 -31.84 5.54
N GLY A 20 -0.30 -30.78 5.50
CA GLY A 20 -0.16 -29.96 4.27
C GLY A 20 0.98 -30.40 3.34
N GLY A 21 2.07 -30.93 3.91
CA GLY A 21 3.34 -31.12 3.19
C GLY A 21 3.67 -32.55 2.76
N PHE A 22 2.89 -33.57 3.14
CA PHE A 22 3.25 -34.98 2.91
C PHE A 22 2.37 -35.74 1.89
N ALA A 23 1.43 -35.06 1.23
CA ALA A 23 0.63 -35.67 0.17
C ALA A 23 1.08 -35.31 -1.26
N ALA A 24 1.99 -34.34 -1.45
CA ALA A 24 2.37 -33.85 -2.78
C ALA A 24 3.70 -34.40 -3.33
N VAL A 25 4.42 -35.22 -2.56
CA VAL A 25 5.61 -35.96 -3.04
C VAL A 25 5.37 -37.47 -2.95
N ALA A 26 4.12 -37.91 -3.09
CA ALA A 26 3.85 -39.24 -3.62
C ALA A 26 4.05 -39.18 -5.15
N VAL A 27 5.33 -39.09 -5.49
CA VAL A 27 5.91 -39.60 -6.72
C VAL A 27 5.65 -38.73 -7.97
N PHE A 28 6.77 -38.26 -8.51
CA PHE A 28 7.05 -38.15 -9.94
C PHE A 28 6.58 -39.38 -10.73
N SER A 29 5.26 -39.54 -10.85
CA SER A 29 4.56 -40.34 -11.84
C SER A 29 3.07 -40.06 -11.66
N GLY A 30 2.61 -39.02 -12.35
CA GLY A 30 1.28 -38.92 -12.92
C GLY A 30 0.11 -39.32 -12.03
N ASN A 31 -0.33 -38.40 -11.17
CA ASN A 31 -1.75 -38.13 -11.01
C ASN A 31 -1.92 -36.61 -10.96
N ALA A 32 -2.40 -36.05 -12.08
CA ALA A 32 -2.84 -34.67 -12.13
C ALA A 32 -3.88 -34.46 -11.03
N VAL A 33 -3.77 -33.37 -10.28
CA VAL A 33 -4.91 -32.85 -9.52
C VAL A 33 -6.03 -32.69 -10.55
N GLN A 34 -7.08 -33.52 -10.46
CA GLN A 34 -8.27 -33.30 -11.25
C GLN A 34 -8.92 -32.04 -10.70
N ALA A 35 -8.64 -30.91 -11.36
CA ALA A 35 -9.50 -29.76 -11.27
C ALA A 35 -10.86 -30.20 -11.81
N GLU A 36 -11.81 -30.45 -10.92
CA GLU A 36 -13.22 -30.62 -11.26
C GLU A 36 -13.82 -29.23 -11.53
N GLY A 37 -13.25 -28.56 -12.53
CA GLY A 37 -13.70 -27.29 -13.07
C GLY A 37 -14.04 -27.48 -14.54
N GLU A 38 -14.76 -26.51 -15.12
CA GLU A 38 -14.85 -26.42 -16.58
C GLU A 38 -13.45 -26.54 -17.18
N LYS A 39 -13.33 -27.19 -18.35
CA LYS A 39 -12.04 -27.37 -19.02
C LYS A 39 -11.23 -26.07 -18.97
N ASN A 40 -10.01 -26.16 -18.46
CA ASN A 40 -9.03 -25.07 -18.30
C ASN A 40 -9.17 -24.16 -17.07
N ILE A 41 -9.97 -24.51 -16.06
CA ILE A 41 -9.99 -23.81 -14.77
C ILE A 41 -9.16 -24.59 -13.74
N VAL A 42 -8.24 -23.91 -13.06
CA VAL A 42 -7.64 -24.40 -11.79
C VAL A 42 -8.29 -23.61 -10.65
N GLN A 43 -8.67 -24.30 -9.58
CA GLN A 43 -9.27 -23.70 -8.39
C GLN A 43 -8.40 -23.99 -7.16
N ALA A 44 -8.07 -22.95 -6.42
CA ALA A 44 -7.34 -23.03 -5.16
C ALA A 44 -7.66 -21.79 -4.33
N THR A 45 -7.51 -21.88 -3.02
CA THR A 45 -7.51 -20.71 -2.13
C THR A 45 -6.20 -19.93 -2.22
N GLU A 46 -5.13 -20.57 -2.67
CA GLU A 46 -3.81 -19.97 -2.84
C GLU A 46 -3.01 -20.64 -3.98
N TYR A 47 -2.29 -19.82 -4.74
CA TYR A 47 -1.25 -20.20 -5.69
C TYR A 47 0.10 -19.67 -5.20
N GLN A 48 1.11 -20.54 -5.19
CA GLN A 48 2.47 -20.17 -4.82
C GLN A 48 3.40 -20.26 -6.02
N LEU A 49 4.12 -19.19 -6.31
CA LEU A 49 5.28 -19.22 -7.19
C LEU A 49 6.49 -19.62 -6.35
N GLN A 50 7.15 -20.73 -6.66
CA GLN A 50 8.32 -21.21 -5.92
C GLN A 50 9.57 -21.24 -6.83
N SER A 51 10.72 -20.98 -6.21
CA SER A 51 12.04 -21.24 -6.78
C SER A 51 12.32 -22.75 -6.84
N ALA A 52 13.33 -23.16 -7.60
CA ALA A 52 13.76 -24.57 -7.68
C ALA A 52 14.23 -25.17 -6.33
N ASP A 53 14.66 -24.32 -5.39
CA ASP A 53 15.05 -24.70 -4.03
C ASP A 53 13.86 -24.78 -3.04
N GLY A 54 12.63 -24.59 -3.52
CA GLY A 54 11.41 -24.59 -2.71
C GLY A 54 11.08 -23.24 -2.06
N THR A 55 11.91 -22.21 -2.24
CA THR A 55 11.63 -20.87 -1.69
C THR A 55 10.45 -20.21 -2.39
N THR A 56 9.42 -19.81 -1.65
CA THR A 56 8.30 -19.06 -2.21
C THR A 56 8.72 -17.65 -2.65
N ARG A 57 8.38 -17.29 -3.89
CA ARG A 57 8.70 -16.04 -4.58
C ARG A 57 7.47 -15.22 -4.94
N GLY A 58 6.28 -15.79 -4.81
CA GLY A 58 5.03 -15.07 -4.93
C GLY A 58 3.85 -15.87 -4.41
N VAL A 59 2.79 -15.15 -4.05
CA VAL A 59 1.54 -15.71 -3.53
C VAL A 59 0.39 -15.01 -4.24
N TRP A 60 -0.62 -15.76 -4.68
CA TRP A 60 -1.90 -15.23 -5.12
C TRP A 60 -3.01 -16.01 -4.44
N GLY A 61 -3.84 -15.35 -3.63
CA GLY A 61 -4.87 -16.05 -2.88
C GLY A 61 -5.84 -15.12 -2.18
N VAL A 62 -6.66 -15.71 -1.32
CA VAL A 62 -7.61 -14.99 -0.46
C VAL A 62 -7.23 -15.27 0.99
N THR A 63 -7.08 -14.22 1.80
CA THR A 63 -6.78 -14.35 3.23
C THR A 63 -8.00 -14.87 4.00
N ASP A 64 -7.79 -15.32 5.25
CA ASP A 64 -8.89 -15.72 6.15
C ASP A 64 -9.89 -14.58 6.43
N GLU A 65 -9.46 -13.34 6.22
CA GLU A 65 -10.30 -12.14 6.34
C GLU A 65 -11.05 -11.78 5.05
N GLY A 66 -10.92 -12.60 4.00
CA GLY A 66 -11.58 -12.41 2.71
C GLY A 66 -10.84 -11.44 1.76
N MET A 67 -9.62 -11.01 2.11
CA MET A 67 -8.86 -10.08 1.28
C MET A 67 -8.20 -10.82 0.11
N ALA A 68 -8.46 -10.39 -1.12
CA ALA A 68 -7.72 -10.92 -2.27
C ALA A 68 -6.32 -10.30 -2.29
N LEU A 69 -5.28 -11.12 -2.31
CA LEU A 69 -3.87 -10.72 -2.21
C LEU A 69 -3.05 -11.30 -3.36
N PHE A 70 -2.19 -10.47 -3.93
CA PHE A 70 -1.10 -10.87 -4.81
C PHE A 70 0.21 -10.28 -4.29
N SER A 71 1.22 -11.13 -4.06
CA SER A 71 2.51 -10.73 -3.51
C SER A 71 3.66 -11.27 -4.35
N ILE A 72 4.71 -10.47 -4.50
CA ILE A 72 6.00 -10.87 -5.07
C ILE A 72 7.09 -10.67 -4.02
N MET A 73 7.92 -11.69 -3.83
CA MET A 73 8.97 -11.76 -2.83
C MET A 73 10.38 -11.83 -3.44
N ASP A 74 11.36 -11.33 -2.70
CA ASP A 74 12.77 -11.52 -3.02
C ASP A 74 13.27 -12.94 -2.67
N LYS A 75 14.58 -13.18 -2.84
CA LYS A 75 15.19 -14.49 -2.58
C LYS A 75 15.21 -14.87 -1.09
N GLN A 76 15.00 -13.90 -0.21
CA GLN A 76 14.96 -14.10 1.24
C GLN A 76 13.51 -14.28 1.74
N GLY A 77 12.53 -14.33 0.83
CA GLY A 77 11.11 -14.43 1.18
C GLY A 77 10.49 -13.10 1.62
N ASN A 78 11.20 -11.98 1.45
CA ASN A 78 10.66 -10.68 1.82
C ASN A 78 9.78 -10.12 0.70
N PRO A 79 8.57 -9.63 0.99
CA PRO A 79 7.75 -9.03 -0.05
C PRO A 79 8.38 -7.73 -0.59
N ARG A 80 8.19 -7.50 -1.88
CA ARG A 80 8.70 -6.35 -2.65
C ARG A 80 7.59 -5.61 -3.37
N LEU A 81 6.52 -6.34 -3.72
CA LEU A 81 5.29 -5.81 -4.26
C LEU A 81 4.13 -6.56 -3.62
N ASN A 82 3.11 -5.84 -3.14
CA ASN A 82 1.82 -6.42 -2.78
C ASN A 82 0.69 -5.65 -3.45
N MET A 83 -0.29 -6.37 -3.97
CA MET A 83 -1.60 -5.87 -4.38
C MET A 83 -2.65 -6.53 -3.50
N ALA A 84 -3.51 -5.75 -2.88
CA ALA A 84 -4.56 -6.24 -2.00
C ALA A 84 -5.88 -5.53 -2.31
N GLN A 85 -6.97 -6.29 -2.33
CA GLN A 85 -8.33 -5.76 -2.43
C GLN A 85 -9.10 -6.15 -1.17
N SER A 86 -9.59 -5.14 -0.45
CA SER A 86 -10.44 -5.25 0.72
C SER A 86 -11.77 -4.55 0.46
N ASP A 87 -12.88 -5.16 0.84
CA ASP A 87 -14.20 -4.52 0.73
C ASP A 87 -14.33 -3.28 1.63
N LYS A 88 -13.54 -3.20 2.70
CA LYS A 88 -13.58 -2.10 3.68
C LYS A 88 -12.60 -0.98 3.35
N GLU A 89 -11.40 -1.34 2.93
CA GLU A 89 -10.27 -0.41 2.78
C GLU A 89 -9.98 -0.05 1.31
N GLY A 90 -10.65 -0.71 0.37
CA GLY A 90 -10.45 -0.52 -1.06
C GLY A 90 -9.23 -1.29 -1.59
N MET A 91 -8.62 -0.77 -2.65
CA MET A 91 -7.47 -1.40 -3.30
C MET A 91 -6.17 -0.76 -2.82
N LEU A 92 -5.19 -1.59 -2.45
CA LEU A 92 -3.83 -1.18 -2.11
C LEU A 92 -2.82 -1.85 -3.05
N LEU A 93 -1.91 -1.05 -3.62
CA LEU A 93 -0.68 -1.52 -4.24
C LEU A 93 0.49 -0.93 -3.47
N SER A 94 1.45 -1.76 -3.04
CA SER A 94 2.58 -1.33 -2.20
C SER A 94 3.91 -1.87 -2.73
N PHE A 95 4.95 -1.08 -2.55
CA PHE A 95 6.32 -1.39 -2.97
C PHE A 95 7.27 -1.25 -1.79
N MET A 96 8.11 -2.25 -1.56
CA MET A 96 9.04 -2.29 -0.43
C MET A 96 10.50 -2.39 -0.88
N ASP A 97 11.41 -1.74 -0.15
CA ASP A 97 12.85 -1.87 -0.38
C ASP A 97 13.46 -3.13 0.24
N GLY A 98 14.76 -3.34 -0.02
CA GLY A 98 15.58 -4.44 0.52
C GLY A 98 15.55 -4.62 2.05
N LYS A 99 15.07 -3.62 2.80
CA LYS A 99 14.98 -3.62 4.27
C LYS A 99 13.53 -3.74 4.76
N ASN A 100 12.61 -4.12 3.89
CA ASN A 100 11.18 -4.25 4.15
C ASN A 100 10.51 -2.95 4.56
N ARG A 101 11.01 -1.82 4.03
CA ARG A 101 10.40 -0.52 4.26
C ARG A 101 9.52 -0.16 3.08
N LEU A 102 8.31 0.30 3.36
CA LEU A 102 7.41 0.84 2.35
C LEU A 102 8.06 2.05 1.67
N CYS A 103 8.18 1.99 0.34
CA CYS A 103 8.76 3.07 -0.48
C CYS A 103 7.68 3.84 -1.23
N MET A 104 6.65 3.13 -1.69
CA MET A 104 5.52 3.70 -2.40
C MET A 104 4.26 2.89 -2.10
N SER A 105 3.12 3.57 -2.03
CA SER A 105 1.80 2.95 -2.04
C SER A 105 0.86 3.68 -2.98
N GLN A 106 -0.05 2.94 -3.59
CA GLN A 106 -1.22 3.46 -4.29
C GLN A 106 -2.46 2.89 -3.63
N ASN A 107 -3.43 3.76 -3.35
CA ASN A 107 -4.69 3.40 -2.71
C ASN A 107 -5.84 3.90 -3.58
N VAL A 108 -6.86 3.07 -3.78
CA VAL A 108 -8.17 3.49 -4.27
C VAL A 108 -9.14 3.35 -3.10
N LEU A 109 -9.69 4.47 -2.67
CA LEU A 109 -10.59 4.58 -1.54
C LEU A 109 -12.01 4.12 -1.93
N PRO A 110 -12.85 3.69 -0.96
CA PRO A 110 -14.22 3.28 -1.24
C PRO A 110 -15.11 4.37 -1.89
N ASP A 111 -14.76 5.65 -1.72
CA ASP A 111 -15.47 6.77 -2.34
C ASP A 111 -15.02 7.07 -3.78
N GLY A 112 -14.10 6.26 -4.34
CA GLY A 112 -13.51 6.46 -5.66
C GLY A 112 -12.31 7.41 -5.67
N GLY A 113 -11.94 7.99 -4.53
CA GLY A 113 -10.70 8.75 -4.38
C GLY A 113 -9.48 7.87 -4.61
N ALA A 114 -8.38 8.49 -5.05
CA ALA A 114 -7.14 7.78 -5.31
C ALA A 114 -5.96 8.53 -4.69
N ILE A 115 -5.02 7.79 -4.09
CA ILE A 115 -3.85 8.35 -3.43
C ILE A 115 -2.61 7.58 -3.87
N ILE A 116 -1.57 8.29 -4.31
CA ILE A 116 -0.22 7.76 -4.50
C ILE A 116 0.69 8.43 -3.47
N THR A 117 1.32 7.63 -2.62
CA THR A 117 2.20 8.10 -1.55
C THR A 117 3.60 7.55 -1.74
N PHE A 118 4.61 8.41 -1.64
CA PHE A 118 6.02 8.05 -1.55
C PHE A 118 6.52 8.30 -0.14
N TYR A 119 7.41 7.46 0.35
CA TYR A 119 7.85 7.47 1.74
C TYR A 119 9.33 7.81 1.87
N HIS A 120 9.65 8.54 2.93
CA HIS A 120 11.02 8.71 3.41
C HIS A 120 11.57 7.38 3.96
N PRO A 121 12.90 7.22 4.05
CA PRO A 121 13.51 6.02 4.63
C PRO A 121 13.12 5.69 6.08
N ASN A 122 12.50 6.64 6.80
CA ASN A 122 11.98 6.49 8.16
C ASN A 122 10.48 6.09 8.19
N GLY A 123 9.89 5.77 7.04
CA GLY A 123 8.49 5.35 6.91
C GLY A 123 7.47 6.51 6.91
N LYS A 124 7.92 7.75 7.03
CA LYS A 124 7.06 8.94 6.99
C LYS A 124 6.77 9.36 5.54
N THR A 125 5.63 10.00 5.27
CA THR A 125 5.28 10.46 3.91
C THR A 125 6.27 11.50 3.41
N ALA A 126 6.91 11.26 2.27
CA ALA A 126 7.77 12.23 1.59
C ALA A 126 6.98 13.11 0.64
N PHE A 127 6.10 12.49 -0.13
CA PHE A 127 5.35 13.15 -1.17
C PHE A 127 4.06 12.39 -1.43
N GLN A 128 2.98 13.10 -1.74
CA GLN A 128 1.69 12.50 -2.03
C GLN A 128 0.98 13.25 -3.16
N VAL A 129 0.37 12.48 -4.06
CA VAL A 129 -0.66 12.94 -4.99
C VAL A 129 -1.96 12.29 -4.56
N SER A 130 -3.03 13.06 -4.43
CA SER A 130 -4.33 12.51 -4.08
C SER A 130 -5.46 13.21 -4.82
N SER A 131 -6.56 12.49 -4.96
CA SER A 131 -7.86 13.02 -5.30
C SER A 131 -8.93 12.38 -4.42
N THR A 132 -9.98 13.12 -4.10
CA THR A 132 -11.13 12.59 -3.35
C THR A 132 -12.26 12.24 -4.31
N GLY A 133 -13.19 11.38 -3.88
CA GLY A 133 -14.42 11.09 -4.65
C GLY A 133 -15.29 12.33 -4.89
N LYS A 134 -15.02 13.44 -4.20
CA LYS A 134 -15.74 14.72 -4.29
C LYS A 134 -15.08 15.73 -5.23
N GLY A 135 -13.90 15.44 -5.76
CA GLY A 135 -13.23 16.29 -6.76
C GLY A 135 -12.11 17.18 -6.23
N ASP A 136 -11.77 17.14 -4.93
CA ASP A 136 -10.52 17.73 -4.47
C ASP A 136 -9.35 16.98 -5.11
N SER A 137 -8.29 17.70 -5.50
CA SER A 137 -7.03 17.11 -5.96
C SER A 137 -5.87 17.82 -5.31
N THR A 138 -4.93 17.08 -4.72
CA THR A 138 -3.78 17.66 -4.03
C THR A 138 -2.46 17.00 -4.39
N LEU A 139 -1.42 17.81 -4.29
CA LEU A 139 -0.01 17.47 -4.41
C LEU A 139 0.68 18.04 -3.18
N ILE A 140 1.27 17.20 -2.34
CA ILE A 140 1.91 17.63 -1.09
C ILE A 140 3.34 17.11 -1.02
N LEU A 141 4.30 18.00 -0.75
CA LEU A 141 5.69 17.66 -0.47
C LEU A 141 5.94 17.86 1.03
N ASN A 142 6.50 16.85 1.69
CA ASN A 142 6.74 16.85 3.13
C ASN A 142 8.22 16.68 3.48
N GLU A 143 8.66 17.45 4.47
CA GLU A 143 9.95 17.27 5.13
C GLU A 143 9.99 15.95 5.90
N LYS A 144 11.21 15.52 6.26
CA LYS A 144 11.44 14.26 7.00
C LYS A 144 10.76 14.24 8.37
N ASP A 145 10.43 15.40 8.94
CA ASP A 145 9.74 15.56 10.21
C ASP A 145 8.20 15.59 10.09
N GLN A 146 7.64 15.49 8.87
CA GLN A 146 6.21 15.60 8.51
C GLN A 146 5.64 17.02 8.46
N LYS A 147 6.50 18.04 8.41
CA LYS A 147 6.04 19.37 8.01
C LYS A 147 5.90 19.43 6.50
N SER A 148 4.77 19.90 6.00
CA SER A 148 4.66 20.20 4.56
C SER A 148 5.61 21.34 4.21
N SER A 149 6.29 21.24 3.07
CA SER A 149 7.11 22.30 2.47
C SER A 149 6.41 22.98 1.29
N ALA A 150 5.57 22.23 0.58
CA ALA A 150 4.85 22.74 -0.57
C ALA A 150 3.54 21.99 -0.79
N MET A 151 2.54 22.71 -1.30
CA MET A 151 1.25 22.16 -1.67
C MET A 151 0.80 22.78 -2.99
N VAL A 152 0.20 21.97 -3.86
CA VAL A 152 -0.67 22.42 -4.95
C VAL A 152 -2.01 21.71 -4.78
N ALA A 153 -3.11 22.44 -4.84
CA ALA A 153 -4.45 21.90 -4.64
C ALA A 153 -5.45 22.52 -5.60
N ILE A 154 -6.39 21.70 -6.07
CA ILE A 154 -7.67 22.11 -6.63
C ILE A 154 -8.72 21.69 -5.60
N LEU A 155 -9.48 22.65 -5.11
CA LEU A 155 -10.54 22.42 -4.13
C LEU A 155 -11.84 22.06 -4.85
N GLU A 156 -12.73 21.32 -4.18
CA GLU A 156 -14.06 20.91 -4.63
C GLU A 156 -14.87 22.10 -5.18
N ASP A 157 -14.64 23.28 -4.62
CA ASP A 157 -15.33 24.51 -5.00
C ASP A 157 -14.69 25.28 -6.18
N GLY A 158 -13.74 24.65 -6.87
CA GLY A 158 -13.09 25.15 -8.09
C GLY A 158 -11.85 26.02 -7.86
N ARG A 159 -11.54 26.39 -6.62
CA ARG A 159 -10.36 27.21 -6.32
C ARG A 159 -9.08 26.41 -6.53
N SER A 160 -8.09 27.04 -7.15
CA SER A 160 -6.74 26.48 -7.27
C SER A 160 -5.81 27.20 -6.30
N VAL A 161 -4.97 26.47 -5.58
CA VAL A 161 -4.05 27.02 -4.57
C VAL A 161 -2.68 26.38 -4.74
N MET A 162 -1.64 27.19 -4.63
CA MET A 162 -0.25 26.78 -4.44
C MET A 162 0.28 27.46 -3.19
N ALA A 163 0.96 26.73 -2.33
CA ALA A 163 1.60 27.27 -1.14
C ALA A 163 3.01 26.70 -0.96
N LEU A 164 3.92 27.55 -0.52
CA LEU A 164 5.20 27.15 0.05
C LEU A 164 5.19 27.45 1.54
N THR A 165 5.66 26.49 2.31
CA THR A 165 5.62 26.51 3.77
C THR A 165 7.01 26.29 4.34
N LYS A 166 7.29 26.97 5.45
CA LYS A 166 8.49 26.74 6.26
C LYS A 166 8.06 26.58 7.70
N ASP A 167 8.49 25.49 8.32
CA ASP A 167 8.15 25.18 9.71
C ASP A 167 6.63 25.17 10.00
N GLY A 168 5.85 24.64 9.05
CA GLY A 168 4.39 24.57 9.13
C GLY A 168 3.67 25.90 8.85
N GLN A 169 4.40 26.98 8.53
CA GLN A 169 3.81 28.28 8.24
C GLN A 169 3.95 28.65 6.77
N VAL A 170 2.92 29.23 6.18
CA VAL A 170 2.94 29.71 4.78
C VAL A 170 3.92 30.88 4.64
N ARG A 171 4.78 30.83 3.63
CA ARG A 171 5.72 31.90 3.26
C ARG A 171 5.45 32.46 1.88
N TYR A 172 4.83 31.66 1.03
CA TYR A 172 4.31 32.09 -0.26
C TYR A 172 2.98 31.37 -0.53
N ARG A 173 2.03 32.09 -1.11
CA ARG A 173 0.83 31.49 -1.70
C ARG A 173 0.49 32.15 -3.02
N ALA A 174 -0.04 31.36 -3.95
CA ALA A 174 -0.75 31.83 -5.13
C ALA A 174 -2.08 31.10 -5.21
N MET A 175 -3.14 31.79 -5.60
CA MET A 175 -4.47 31.20 -5.72
C MET A 175 -5.27 31.83 -6.86
N LEU A 176 -6.21 31.05 -7.39
CA LEU A 176 -7.29 31.55 -8.23
C LEU A 176 -8.58 31.46 -7.41
N GLY A 177 -9.26 32.59 -7.25
CA GLY A 177 -10.64 32.64 -6.75
C GLY A 177 -11.59 31.86 -7.67
N LYS A 178 -12.82 31.63 -7.21
CA LYS A 178 -13.84 30.90 -8.00
C LYS A 178 -14.18 31.59 -9.31
N ASP A 179 -14.07 32.91 -9.32
CA ASP A 179 -14.26 33.80 -10.46
C ASP A 179 -13.01 33.90 -11.35
N GLY A 180 -11.94 33.17 -11.02
CA GLY A 180 -10.65 33.23 -11.71
C GLY A 180 -9.77 34.40 -11.28
N THR A 181 -10.16 35.19 -10.26
CA THR A 181 -9.36 36.31 -9.77
C THR A 181 -8.05 35.79 -9.18
N PRO A 182 -6.88 36.19 -9.72
CA PRO A 182 -5.60 35.73 -9.20
C PRO A 182 -5.19 36.52 -7.96
N GLU A 183 -4.74 35.82 -6.93
CA GLU A 183 -4.10 36.41 -5.77
C GLU A 183 -2.75 35.74 -5.51
N ALA A 184 -1.76 36.52 -5.08
CA ALA A 184 -0.47 36.02 -4.63
C ALA A 184 0.05 36.85 -3.44
N ALA A 185 0.75 36.19 -2.53
CA ALA A 185 1.31 36.86 -1.36
C ALA A 185 2.63 36.22 -0.89
N PHE A 186 3.56 37.07 -0.44
CA PHE A 186 4.73 36.69 0.35
C PHE A 186 4.49 37.08 1.81
N ILE A 187 4.82 36.18 2.72
CA ILE A 187 4.48 36.28 4.14
C ILE A 187 5.75 36.07 4.96
N ASN A 188 6.06 37.01 5.87
CA ASN A 188 7.23 36.91 6.76
C ASN A 188 6.98 35.96 7.95
N GLU A 189 7.98 35.82 8.82
CA GLU A 189 7.93 34.96 10.01
C GLU A 189 6.93 35.44 11.08
N LYS A 190 6.52 36.70 11.04
CA LYS A 190 5.48 37.27 11.91
C LYS A 190 4.07 37.10 11.33
N ASN A 191 3.93 36.37 10.23
CA ASN A 191 2.69 36.22 9.45
C ASN A 191 2.14 37.54 8.87
N GLU A 192 3.03 38.51 8.61
CA GLU A 192 2.71 39.76 7.95
C GLU A 192 3.02 39.67 6.45
N TYR A 193 2.18 40.28 5.61
CA TYR A 193 2.45 40.38 4.19
C TYR A 193 3.65 41.30 3.93
N THR A 194 4.70 40.77 3.32
CA THR A 194 5.81 41.59 2.79
C THR A 194 5.50 42.07 1.37
N TRP A 195 4.66 41.32 0.66
CA TRP A 195 4.10 41.69 -0.63
C TRP A 195 2.78 40.95 -0.87
N LYS A 196 1.85 41.60 -1.55
CA LYS A 196 0.60 41.00 -2.01
C LYS A 196 0.21 41.60 -3.35
N ALA A 197 -0.37 40.78 -4.22
CA ALA A 197 -1.04 41.22 -5.44
C ALA A 197 -2.33 40.43 -5.65
N GLY A 198 -3.32 41.08 -6.23
CA GLY A 198 -4.65 40.58 -6.50
C GLY A 198 -5.58 41.75 -6.81
N LYS A 199 -6.60 41.51 -7.62
CA LYS A 199 -7.63 42.53 -7.92
C LYS A 199 -8.81 42.38 -6.97
#